data_AF-A0A8H6IR83-F1
#
_entry.id   AF-A0A8H6IR83-F1
#
_cell.length_a   1.000
_cell.length_b   1.000
_cell.length_c   1.000
_cell.angle_alpha   90.00
_cell.angle_beta   90.00
_cell.angle_gamma   90.00
#
_symmetry.space_group_name_H-M   'P 1'
#
loop_
_entity.id
_entity.type
_entity.pdbx_description
1 polymer ?
#
loop_
_entity_poly.entity_id
_entity_poly.type
_entity_poly.pdbx_seq_one_letter_code
_entity_poly.pdbx_strand_id
1 'polypeptide(L)'
;MSYDLHGLWDKGNKWVGNFLNAHTNLTEITEYFDLLWRNSISPSKVTMGLAFYTRSLIASDSNCMDAGCRFDGVTDKQAYTQSPGTMSNAELTDKMKDANAVSVLDKEPAVKILKLGKTWITYDDQDSWQLKVDFARSQCLGGVMVWAVSQDYADGTYSKQLASVTKYISPSFTTYSYTEQQITKSAVAADDAKALRNQCLWTTCGEGCPSGYNPVPRSDRDAKKKTEWMQDGTFCLGGQLRGFCCPSNQEQPVCDWQDFNNGKCCKKHGSLCTEGTIEVGSYKGACSDKKLQVACCTTNSATVSIESVLGYGDCEWEGRPPKDCGLNNGYPVCKTTGSMDYRLLISDGGSGGVNCNTDHKGFR
;
A
#
# COMPACT_ATOMS: atom_id res chain seq x y z
N MET A 1 11.62 5.83 15.45
CA MET A 1 10.96 4.70 16.14
C MET A 1 10.06 5.32 17.19
N SER A 2 8.74 5.26 17.00
CA SER A 2 7.74 5.97 17.80
C SER A 2 7.23 5.11 18.97
N TYR A 3 8.18 4.62 19.76
CA TYR A 3 7.98 3.81 20.95
C TYR A 3 9.21 3.96 21.86
N ASP A 4 9.14 3.45 23.09
CA ASP A 4 10.17 3.66 24.13
C ASP A 4 10.35 5.14 24.51
N LEU A 5 9.26 5.90 24.48
CA LEU A 5 9.26 7.27 24.98
C LEU A 5 9.51 7.33 26.49
N HIS A 6 8.98 6.34 27.21
CA HIS A 6 9.00 6.27 28.66
C HIS A 6 9.39 4.87 29.16
N GLY A 7 10.04 4.82 30.31
CA GLY A 7 10.52 3.58 30.92
C GLY A 7 11.33 3.80 32.20
N LEU A 8 12.02 2.75 32.67
CA LEU A 8 12.80 2.81 33.91
C LEU A 8 13.84 3.95 33.91
N TRP A 9 14.38 4.28 32.73
CA TRP A 9 15.40 5.32 32.54
C TRP A 9 14.91 6.74 32.84
N ASP A 10 13.59 6.96 32.97
CA ASP A 10 13.04 8.25 33.41
C ASP A 10 13.33 8.51 34.90
N LYS A 11 13.63 7.45 35.66
CA LYS A 11 14.04 7.56 37.06
C LYS A 11 15.39 8.25 37.18
N GLY A 12 15.39 9.41 37.83
CA GLY A 12 16.58 10.26 38.00
C GLY A 12 16.82 11.22 36.83
N ASN A 13 16.00 11.20 35.78
CA ASN A 13 16.07 12.19 34.72
C ASN A 13 15.43 13.50 35.19
N LYS A 14 16.20 14.60 35.19
CA LYS A 14 15.74 15.92 35.68
C LYS A 14 14.69 16.61 34.81
N TRP A 15 14.57 16.20 33.55
CA TRP A 15 13.67 16.84 32.58
C TRP A 15 12.34 16.10 32.46
N VAL A 16 12.40 14.77 32.43
CA VAL A 16 11.21 13.92 32.29
C VAL A 16 10.62 13.55 33.65
N GLY A 17 11.48 13.13 34.60
CA GLY A 17 11.06 12.65 35.92
C GLY A 17 10.44 11.26 35.91
N ASN A 18 10.44 10.57 37.05
CA ASN A 18 9.86 9.23 37.23
C ASN A 18 8.32 9.25 37.29
N PHE A 19 7.66 9.66 36.22
CA PHE A 19 6.21 9.64 36.11
C PHE A 19 5.71 8.41 35.34
N LEU A 20 4.54 7.91 35.73
CA LEU A 20 3.80 6.91 34.96
C LEU A 20 3.37 7.55 33.66
N ASN A 21 4.04 7.23 32.56
CA ASN A 21 3.70 7.68 31.22
C ASN A 21 3.84 6.52 30.23
N ALA A 22 3.03 6.55 29.18
CA ALA A 22 2.96 5.46 28.23
C ALA A 22 4.10 5.53 27.21
N HIS A 23 4.80 4.42 26.99
CA HIS A 23 5.96 4.40 26.08
C HIS A 23 5.61 4.56 24.59
N THR A 24 4.33 4.55 24.24
CA THR A 24 3.80 4.72 22.88
C THR A 24 2.74 5.82 22.81
N ASN A 25 2.86 6.85 23.64
CA ASN A 25 1.94 7.98 23.72
C ASN A 25 1.83 8.75 22.38
N LEU A 26 0.64 8.70 21.74
CA LEU A 26 0.40 9.32 20.43
C LEU A 26 0.51 10.84 20.45
N THR A 27 0.17 11.51 21.55
CA THR A 27 0.29 12.98 21.62
C THR A 27 1.74 13.41 21.52
N GLU A 28 2.64 12.70 22.21
CA GLU A 28 4.09 12.92 22.13
C GLU A 28 4.67 12.48 20.79
N ILE A 29 4.23 11.35 20.25
CA ILE A 29 4.62 10.91 18.90
C ILE A 29 4.31 12.00 17.86
N THR A 30 3.15 12.65 18.01
CA THR A 30 2.73 13.77 17.14
C THR A 30 3.70 14.94 17.25
N GLU A 31 4.06 15.34 18.48
CA GLU A 31 5.05 16.40 18.71
C GLU A 31 6.43 16.04 18.13
N TYR A 32 6.85 14.78 18.19
CA TYR A 32 8.12 14.35 17.59
C TYR A 32 8.07 14.35 16.06
N PHE A 33 6.91 14.11 15.44
CA PHE A 33 6.76 14.22 13.98
C PHE A 33 6.88 15.65 13.47
N ASP A 34 6.55 16.67 14.25
CA ASP A 34 6.79 18.06 13.88
C ASP A 34 8.26 18.34 13.53
N LEU A 35 9.21 17.65 14.17
CA LEU A 35 10.63 17.78 13.83
C LEU A 35 10.93 17.29 12.40
N LEU A 36 10.23 16.26 11.92
CA LEU A 36 10.36 15.76 10.54
C LEU A 36 9.79 16.77 9.55
N TRP A 37 8.62 17.34 9.87
CA TRP A 37 7.93 18.31 9.01
C TRP A 37 8.71 19.62 8.88
N ARG A 38 9.29 20.11 9.99
CA ARG A 38 10.17 21.29 9.99
C ARG A 38 11.43 21.10 9.14
N ASN A 39 11.84 19.86 8.90
CA ASN A 39 12.96 19.51 8.03
C ASN A 39 12.53 19.12 6.61
N SER A 40 11.29 19.43 6.20
CA SER A 40 10.77 19.15 4.85
C SER A 40 10.81 17.67 4.46
N ILE A 41 10.74 16.76 5.43
CA ILE A 41 10.59 15.33 5.15
C ILE A 41 9.15 15.08 4.70
N SER A 42 8.96 14.53 3.50
CA SER A 42 7.64 14.14 3.01
C SER A 42 7.02 13.08 3.93
N PRO A 43 5.77 13.25 4.41
CA PRO A 43 5.10 12.26 5.25
C PRO A 43 5.06 10.85 4.66
N SER A 44 4.92 10.76 3.34
CA SER A 44 4.95 9.49 2.59
C SER A 44 6.27 8.70 2.71
N LYS A 45 7.35 9.32 3.23
CA LYS A 45 8.65 8.68 3.50
C LYS A 45 8.82 8.28 4.96
N VAL A 46 7.83 8.58 5.81
CA VAL A 46 7.86 8.31 7.24
C VAL A 46 6.98 7.10 7.53
N THR A 47 7.53 6.14 8.25
CA THR A 47 6.82 4.93 8.71
C THR A 47 6.70 5.00 10.23
N MET A 48 5.48 4.98 10.75
CA MET A 48 5.25 5.03 12.19
C MET A 48 5.51 3.66 12.82
N GLY A 49 6.34 3.62 13.85
CA GLY A 49 6.62 2.40 14.61
C GLY A 49 5.53 2.11 15.64
N LEU A 50 5.15 0.83 15.74
CA LEU A 50 4.20 0.27 16.70
C LEU A 50 4.92 -0.78 17.54
N ALA A 51 4.50 -0.96 18.79
CA ALA A 51 5.09 -1.91 19.72
C ALA A 51 4.20 -3.14 19.92
N PHE A 52 4.79 -4.34 19.85
CA PHE A 52 4.21 -5.62 20.28
C PHE A 52 4.72 -6.04 21.66
N TYR A 53 5.08 -5.04 22.46
CA TYR A 53 5.53 -5.21 23.83
C TYR A 53 5.04 -4.04 24.67
N THR A 54 5.20 -4.22 25.98
CA THR A 54 4.69 -3.34 27.00
C THR A 54 5.83 -2.69 27.78
N ARG A 55 5.52 -1.60 28.49
CA ARG A 55 6.33 -1.12 29.62
C ARG A 55 5.53 -1.22 30.90
N SER A 56 6.16 -1.77 31.94
CA SER A 56 5.52 -2.12 33.21
C SER A 56 6.25 -1.46 34.38
N LEU A 57 5.64 -0.41 34.93
CA LEU A 57 6.16 0.40 36.02
C LEU A 57 5.50 0.01 37.36
N ILE A 58 6.19 0.25 38.47
CA ILE A 58 5.65 0.09 39.83
C ILE A 58 5.41 1.47 40.42
N ALA A 59 4.15 1.86 40.57
CA ALA A 59 3.75 3.12 41.17
C ALA A 59 4.28 3.24 42.60
N SER A 60 4.73 4.43 42.98
CA SER A 60 5.20 4.71 44.34
C SER A 60 4.07 4.58 45.35
N ASP A 61 2.88 5.08 44.98
CA ASP A 61 1.66 5.02 45.79
C ASP A 61 0.55 4.24 45.05
N SER A 62 -0.03 3.24 45.72
CA SER A 62 -1.17 2.49 45.17
C SER A 62 -2.44 3.33 45.04
N ASN A 63 -2.51 4.49 45.70
CA ASN A 63 -3.63 5.43 45.57
C ASN A 63 -3.45 6.40 44.39
N CYS A 64 -2.27 6.42 43.75
CA CYS A 64 -1.99 7.25 42.57
C CYS A 64 -1.54 6.33 41.42
N MET A 65 -2.50 5.90 40.62
CA MET A 65 -2.30 4.93 39.54
C MET A 65 -2.62 5.50 38.15
N ASP A 66 -2.70 6.82 38.01
CA ASP A 66 -2.97 7.49 36.74
C ASP A 66 -1.68 8.02 36.10
N ALA A 67 -1.77 8.37 34.82
CA ALA A 67 -0.65 9.01 34.14
C ALA A 67 -0.21 10.27 34.90
N GLY A 68 1.10 10.51 35.01
CA GLY A 68 1.66 11.59 35.82
C GLY A 68 1.87 11.27 37.31
N CYS A 69 1.40 10.12 37.82
CA CYS A 69 1.79 9.66 39.17
C CYS A 69 3.25 9.21 39.21
N ARG A 70 3.89 9.16 40.38
CA ARG A 70 5.30 8.72 40.51
C ARG A 70 5.44 7.20 40.48
N PHE A 71 6.56 6.71 39.97
CA PHE A 71 6.95 5.29 40.04
C PHE A 71 8.30 5.08 40.72
N ASP A 72 8.46 3.96 41.41
CA ASP A 72 9.69 3.61 42.14
C ASP A 72 10.55 2.57 41.42
N GLY A 73 9.99 1.84 40.46
CA GLY A 73 10.74 0.85 39.71
C GLY A 73 9.92 0.23 38.59
N VAL A 74 10.33 -0.97 38.20
CA VAL A 74 9.68 -1.78 37.17
C VAL A 74 9.42 -3.19 37.68
N THR A 75 8.51 -3.90 37.02
CA THR A 75 8.23 -5.30 37.36
C THR A 75 9.43 -6.20 37.09
N ASP A 76 9.46 -7.35 37.77
CA ASP A 76 10.41 -8.41 37.44
C ASP A 76 10.23 -8.93 36.01
N LYS A 77 11.31 -9.54 35.50
CA LYS A 77 11.34 -10.17 34.19
C LYS A 77 10.29 -11.29 34.07
N GLN A 78 9.66 -11.40 32.90
CA GLN A 78 8.76 -12.50 32.57
C GLN A 78 9.54 -13.70 31.98
N ALA A 79 8.87 -14.85 31.86
CA ALA A 79 9.49 -16.13 31.54
C ALA A 79 10.15 -16.16 30.15
N TYR A 80 9.54 -15.47 29.16
CA TYR A 80 9.96 -15.53 27.76
C TYR A 80 10.84 -14.35 27.38
N THR A 81 10.39 -13.11 27.61
CA THR A 81 11.20 -11.92 27.26
C THR A 81 12.40 -11.73 28.18
N GLN A 82 12.35 -12.24 29.41
CA GLN A 82 13.42 -12.19 30.41
C GLN A 82 14.00 -10.78 30.65
N SER A 83 13.22 -9.73 30.44
CA SER A 83 13.62 -8.33 30.60
C SER A 83 12.78 -7.63 31.67
N PRO A 84 13.38 -7.11 32.76
CA PRO A 84 12.62 -6.37 33.76
C PRO A 84 11.88 -5.17 33.16
N GLY A 85 10.65 -4.94 33.60
CA GLY A 85 9.80 -3.84 33.13
C GLY A 85 9.29 -3.95 31.70
N THR A 86 9.56 -5.06 31.02
CA THR A 86 9.15 -5.29 29.63
C THR A 86 8.58 -6.69 29.52
N MET A 87 7.50 -6.84 28.76
CA MET A 87 7.00 -8.14 28.35
C MET A 87 6.36 -8.02 26.98
N SER A 88 6.29 -9.10 26.21
CA SER A 88 5.57 -9.09 24.95
C SER A 88 4.08 -8.88 25.18
N ASN A 89 3.36 -8.44 24.16
CA ASN A 89 1.90 -8.41 24.22
C ASN A 89 1.34 -9.83 24.45
N ALA A 90 1.99 -10.88 23.93
CA ALA A 90 1.59 -12.26 24.19
C ALA A 90 1.70 -12.62 25.69
N GLU A 91 2.84 -12.32 26.32
CA GLU A 91 3.01 -12.52 27.78
C GLU A 91 2.00 -11.71 28.60
N LEU A 92 1.68 -10.48 28.17
CA LEU A 92 0.66 -9.68 28.84
C LEU A 92 -0.74 -10.30 28.72
N THR A 93 -1.12 -10.80 27.54
CA THR A 93 -2.44 -11.40 27.33
C THR A 93 -2.63 -12.65 28.19
N ASP A 94 -1.62 -13.51 28.30
CA ASP A 94 -1.67 -14.66 29.22
C ASP A 94 -1.82 -14.19 30.67
N LYS A 95 -1.05 -13.17 31.08
CA LYS A 95 -1.12 -12.58 32.42
C LYS A 95 -2.47 -11.94 32.74
N MET A 96 -3.08 -11.24 31.78
CA MET A 96 -4.42 -10.65 31.92
C MET A 96 -5.48 -11.72 32.11
N LYS A 97 -5.38 -12.82 31.35
CA LYS A 97 -6.28 -13.96 31.46
C LYS A 97 -6.17 -14.62 32.83
N ASP A 98 -4.96 -14.89 33.30
CA ASP A 98 -4.71 -15.53 34.60
C ASP A 98 -5.19 -14.65 35.77
N ALA A 99 -5.03 -13.33 35.65
CA ALA A 99 -5.49 -12.37 36.66
C ALA A 99 -6.98 -12.01 36.54
N ASN A 100 -7.70 -12.50 35.52
CA ASN A 100 -9.04 -12.05 35.14
C ASN A 100 -9.15 -10.52 35.08
N ALA A 101 -8.15 -9.87 34.50
CA ALA A 101 -7.99 -8.42 34.50
C ALA A 101 -8.28 -7.81 33.13
N VAL A 102 -8.81 -6.59 33.13
CA VAL A 102 -9.19 -5.85 31.92
C VAL A 102 -8.48 -4.50 31.93
N SER A 103 -7.94 -4.12 30.78
CA SER A 103 -7.31 -2.82 30.57
C SER A 103 -8.32 -1.76 30.17
N VAL A 104 -7.97 -0.49 30.36
CA VAL A 104 -8.76 0.66 29.92
C VAL A 104 -8.06 1.31 28.74
N LEU A 105 -8.81 1.67 27.71
CA LEU A 105 -8.31 2.50 26.61
C LEU A 105 -8.28 3.96 27.04
N ASP A 106 -7.09 4.55 27.02
CA ASP A 106 -6.95 6.01 27.03
C ASP A 106 -6.85 6.51 25.59
N LYS A 107 -7.89 7.24 25.15
CA LYS A 107 -8.09 7.59 23.73
C LYS A 107 -7.16 8.71 23.26
N GLU A 108 -6.85 9.67 24.12
CA GLU A 108 -5.99 10.81 23.79
C GLU A 108 -4.55 10.36 23.47
N PRO A 109 -3.84 9.64 24.35
CA PRO A 109 -2.54 9.05 24.03
C PRO A 109 -2.64 7.79 23.15
N ALA A 110 -3.85 7.30 22.85
CA ALA A 110 -4.12 6.07 22.10
C ALA A 110 -3.34 4.85 22.64
N VAL A 111 -3.50 4.55 23.93
CA VAL A 111 -2.84 3.41 24.60
C VAL A 111 -3.80 2.65 25.51
N LYS A 112 -3.49 1.37 25.76
CA LYS A 112 -4.16 0.58 26.78
C LYS A 112 -3.39 0.65 28.09
N ILE A 113 -4.10 0.84 29.19
CA ILE A 113 -3.56 0.91 30.54
C ILE A 113 -4.15 -0.23 31.37
N LEU A 114 -3.29 -1.10 31.90
CA LEU A 114 -3.65 -2.14 32.84
C LEU A 114 -3.04 -1.84 34.22
N LYS A 115 -3.86 -1.93 35.26
CA LYS A 115 -3.46 -1.69 36.65
C LYS A 115 -3.62 -2.99 37.44
N LEU A 116 -2.54 -3.50 38.03
CA LEU A 116 -2.51 -4.72 38.84
C LEU A 116 -1.80 -4.44 40.17
N GLY A 117 -2.55 -4.19 41.25
CA GLY A 117 -1.96 -3.70 42.50
C GLY A 117 -1.24 -2.36 42.27
N LYS A 118 0.06 -2.30 42.58
CA LYS A 118 0.92 -1.13 42.26
C LYS A 118 1.54 -1.17 40.87
N THR A 119 1.30 -2.24 40.10
CA THR A 119 1.86 -2.37 38.75
C THR A 119 0.98 -1.63 37.76
N TRP A 120 1.61 -0.76 36.97
CA TRP A 120 0.99 0.04 35.92
C TRP A 120 1.64 -0.33 34.58
N ILE A 121 0.85 -0.90 33.68
CA ILE A 121 1.33 -1.48 32.42
C ILE A 121 0.66 -0.74 31.27
N THR A 122 1.48 -0.26 30.33
CA THR A 122 0.99 0.30 29.07
C THR A 122 1.39 -0.56 27.90
N TYR A 123 0.44 -0.75 26.98
CA TYR A 123 0.63 -1.53 25.77
C TYR A 123 -0.32 -1.06 24.67
N ASP A 124 -0.17 -1.64 23.49
CA ASP A 124 -1.06 -1.45 22.36
C ASP A 124 -1.73 -2.75 21.93
N ASP A 125 -2.95 -2.63 21.44
CA ASP A 125 -3.82 -3.69 20.90
C ASP A 125 -4.61 -3.15 19.69
N GLN A 126 -5.57 -3.93 19.19
CA GLN A 126 -6.39 -3.55 18.05
C GLN A 126 -7.07 -2.16 18.20
N ASP A 127 -7.57 -1.80 19.39
CA ASP A 127 -8.29 -0.54 19.59
C ASP A 127 -7.35 0.67 19.54
N SER A 128 -6.21 0.58 20.22
CA SER A 128 -5.19 1.63 20.23
C SER A 128 -4.47 1.74 18.89
N TRP A 129 -4.20 0.61 18.21
CA TRP A 129 -3.71 0.62 16.84
C TRP A 129 -4.69 1.24 15.87
N GLN A 130 -6.01 1.10 16.06
CA GLN A 130 -6.99 1.76 15.20
C GLN A 130 -6.82 3.28 15.24
N LEU A 131 -6.73 3.86 16.43
CA LEU A 131 -6.48 5.29 16.61
C LEU A 131 -5.14 5.74 16.01
N LYS A 132 -4.08 4.96 16.24
CA LYS A 132 -2.74 5.24 15.71
C LYS A 132 -2.69 5.17 14.19
N VAL A 133 -3.27 4.13 13.59
CA VAL A 133 -3.30 3.98 12.13
C VAL A 133 -4.18 5.05 11.49
N ASP A 134 -5.29 5.45 12.12
CA ASP A 134 -6.11 6.56 11.63
C ASP A 134 -5.36 7.89 11.68
N PHE A 135 -4.55 8.11 12.73
CA PHE A 135 -3.60 9.22 12.77
C PHE A 135 -2.56 9.13 11.65
N ALA A 136 -1.93 7.97 11.44
CA ALA A 136 -0.97 7.78 10.36
C ALA A 136 -1.58 8.07 8.98
N ARG A 137 -2.83 7.68 8.76
CA ARG A 137 -3.59 8.02 7.53
C ARG A 137 -3.86 9.51 7.42
N SER A 138 -4.27 10.18 8.50
CA SER A 138 -4.55 11.62 8.48
C SER A 138 -3.31 12.47 8.19
N GLN A 139 -2.13 11.96 8.54
CA GLN A 139 -0.83 12.57 8.24
C GLN A 139 -0.25 12.13 6.89
N CYS A 140 -0.92 11.28 6.12
CA CYS A 140 -0.40 10.70 4.87
C CYS A 140 0.96 10.00 5.03
N LEU A 141 1.16 9.29 6.14
CA LEU A 141 2.40 8.54 6.37
C LEU A 141 2.57 7.40 5.36
N GLY A 142 3.82 7.01 5.07
CA GLY A 142 4.14 5.92 4.16
C GLY A 142 3.73 4.53 4.65
N GLY A 143 3.42 4.39 5.94
CA GLY A 143 2.88 3.18 6.52
C GLY A 143 3.18 3.05 8.02
N VAL A 144 3.03 1.83 8.52
CA VAL A 144 3.42 1.46 9.89
C VAL A 144 4.43 0.31 9.88
N MET A 145 5.26 0.25 10.91
CA MET A 145 6.22 -0.82 11.18
C MET A 145 5.96 -1.35 12.59
N VAL A 146 6.23 -2.63 12.83
CA VAL A 146 6.06 -3.24 14.14
C VAL A 146 7.38 -3.72 14.73
N TRP A 147 7.58 -3.43 16.01
CA TRP A 147 8.62 -4.02 16.85
C TRP A 147 8.01 -4.89 17.95
N ALA A 148 8.17 -6.21 17.95
CA ALA A 148 8.64 -7.01 16.82
C ALA A 148 7.75 -8.23 16.61
N VAL A 149 7.75 -8.76 15.39
CA VAL A 149 6.97 -9.95 15.02
C VAL A 149 7.30 -11.17 15.88
N SER A 150 8.52 -11.28 16.41
CA SER A 150 8.94 -12.36 17.32
C SER A 150 8.31 -12.29 18.71
N GLN A 151 7.62 -11.19 19.04
CA GLN A 151 6.87 -11.02 20.28
C GLN A 151 5.37 -11.34 20.11
N ASP A 152 4.97 -11.75 18.92
CA ASP A 152 3.63 -12.26 18.62
C ASP A 152 3.49 -13.73 19.04
N TYR A 153 2.26 -14.24 19.06
CA TYR A 153 2.01 -15.67 19.12
C TYR A 153 2.46 -16.36 17.82
N ALA A 154 2.74 -17.65 17.90
CA ALA A 154 3.15 -18.45 16.73
C ALA A 154 2.12 -18.43 15.58
N ASP A 155 0.85 -18.19 15.89
CA ASP A 155 -0.23 -18.08 14.91
C ASP A 155 -0.42 -16.65 14.36
N GLY A 156 0.41 -15.69 14.76
CA GLY A 156 0.38 -14.31 14.30
C GLY A 156 -0.84 -13.53 14.77
N THR A 157 -1.38 -13.82 15.96
CA THR A 157 -2.58 -13.16 16.51
C THR A 157 -2.53 -11.63 16.42
N TYR A 158 -1.47 -10.98 16.88
CA TYR A 158 -1.36 -9.52 16.85
C TYR A 158 -1.10 -8.99 15.43
N SER A 159 -0.35 -9.73 14.64
CA SER A 159 -0.13 -9.41 13.22
C SER A 159 -1.45 -9.41 12.43
N LYS A 160 -2.35 -10.37 12.71
CA LYS A 160 -3.70 -10.43 12.11
C LYS A 160 -4.58 -9.27 12.58
N GLN A 161 -4.53 -8.91 13.86
CA GLN A 161 -5.23 -7.74 14.38
C GLN A 161 -4.73 -6.45 13.71
N LEU A 162 -3.41 -6.26 13.60
CA LEU A 162 -2.83 -5.11 12.91
C LEU A 162 -3.19 -5.09 11.42
N ALA A 163 -3.20 -6.24 10.74
CA ALA A 163 -3.66 -6.35 9.35
C ALA A 163 -5.12 -5.88 9.19
N SER A 164 -6.00 -6.26 10.13
CA SER A 164 -7.40 -5.82 10.11
C SER A 164 -7.55 -4.30 10.23
N VAL A 165 -6.74 -3.68 11.09
CA VAL A 165 -6.77 -2.24 11.34
C VAL A 165 -6.16 -1.44 10.19
N THR A 166 -5.01 -1.89 9.69
CA THR A 166 -4.35 -1.28 8.53
C THR A 166 -5.17 -1.44 7.25
N LYS A 167 -6.10 -2.41 7.21
CA LYS A 167 -6.80 -2.87 6.01
C LYS A 167 -5.82 -3.30 4.91
N TYR A 168 -4.57 -3.57 5.29
CA TYR A 168 -3.53 -3.97 4.38
C TYR A 168 -3.69 -5.46 4.10
N ILE A 169 -4.11 -5.77 2.86
CA ILE A 169 -4.11 -7.12 2.34
C ILE A 169 -2.78 -7.29 1.62
N SER A 170 -1.83 -8.02 2.21
CA SER A 170 -0.60 -8.36 1.51
C SER A 170 -0.97 -9.14 0.23
N PRO A 171 -0.55 -8.69 -0.97
CA PRO A 171 -0.80 -9.43 -2.21
C PRO A 171 -0.09 -10.78 -2.24
N SER A 172 0.75 -11.08 -1.23
CA SER A 172 1.44 -12.35 -1.06
C SER A 172 1.63 -12.64 0.43
N PHE A 173 0.74 -13.42 1.03
CA PHE A 173 1.06 -14.09 2.29
C PHE A 173 1.62 -15.47 1.98
N THR A 174 2.85 -15.71 2.39
CA THR A 174 3.46 -17.03 2.37
C THR A 174 3.35 -17.60 3.77
N THR A 175 2.55 -18.65 3.95
CA THR A 175 2.65 -19.47 5.17
C THR A 175 3.91 -20.31 5.07
N TYR A 176 4.68 -20.30 6.14
CA TYR A 176 5.73 -21.26 6.36
C TYR A 176 5.24 -22.22 7.44
N SER A 177 5.04 -23.49 7.09
CA SER A 177 4.86 -24.54 8.09
C SER A 177 6.22 -25.07 8.50
N TYR A 178 6.51 -24.99 9.80
CA TYR A 178 7.72 -25.54 10.39
C TYR A 178 7.40 -26.89 11.02
N THR A 179 8.09 -27.93 10.59
CA THR A 179 8.32 -29.13 11.41
C THR A 179 9.79 -29.15 11.81
N GLU A 180 10.14 -29.93 12.84
CA GLU A 180 11.51 -30.07 13.37
C GLU A 180 12.56 -30.45 12.29
N GLN A 181 12.11 -30.89 11.11
CA GLN A 181 12.95 -31.41 10.03
C GLN A 181 12.76 -30.69 8.68
N GLN A 182 11.69 -29.89 8.46
CA GLN A 182 11.45 -29.21 7.18
C GLN A 182 10.66 -27.90 7.29
N ILE A 183 10.98 -26.96 6.39
CA ILE A 183 10.21 -25.74 6.11
C ILE A 183 9.37 -25.99 4.86
N THR A 184 8.05 -26.06 5.00
CA THR A 184 7.13 -26.15 3.85
C THR A 184 6.57 -24.76 3.54
N LYS A 185 6.75 -24.32 2.30
CA LYS A 185 6.25 -23.04 1.80
C LYS A 185 4.88 -23.24 1.16
N SER A 186 3.82 -22.73 1.79
CA SER A 186 2.48 -22.73 1.22
C SER A 186 2.04 -21.29 0.97
N ALA A 187 1.94 -20.91 -0.29
CA ALA A 187 1.27 -19.67 -0.66
C ALA A 187 -0.19 -19.78 -0.23
N VAL A 188 -0.66 -18.92 0.68
CA VAL A 188 -2.10 -18.78 0.87
C VAL A 188 -2.56 -17.89 -0.27
N ALA A 189 -3.48 -18.39 -1.07
CA ALA A 189 -4.15 -17.58 -2.06
C ALA A 189 -4.72 -16.34 -1.33
N ALA A 190 -4.27 -15.16 -1.74
CA ALA A 190 -5.07 -13.97 -1.52
C ALA A 190 -6.45 -14.22 -2.14
N ASP A 191 -7.49 -13.56 -1.63
CA ASP A 191 -8.80 -13.55 -2.27
C ASP A 191 -8.63 -13.28 -3.78
N ASP A 192 -8.89 -14.30 -4.61
CA ASP A 192 -8.61 -14.30 -6.06
C ASP A 192 -9.33 -13.14 -6.77
N ALA A 193 -10.37 -12.59 -6.14
CA ALA A 193 -11.12 -11.44 -6.64
C ALA A 193 -10.31 -10.12 -6.72
N LYS A 194 -9.12 -10.01 -6.10
CA LYS A 194 -8.35 -8.74 -6.04
C LYS A 194 -6.86 -8.86 -6.37
N ALA A 195 -6.35 -10.07 -6.59
CA ALA A 195 -4.97 -10.26 -7.01
C ALA A 195 -4.90 -10.30 -8.54
N LEU A 196 -4.51 -9.18 -9.16
CA LEU A 196 -4.19 -9.13 -10.59
C LEU A 196 -2.88 -9.89 -10.87
N ARG A 197 -2.89 -11.22 -10.76
CA ARG A 197 -1.81 -12.09 -11.23
C ARG A 197 -2.01 -12.36 -12.72
N ASN A 198 -0.91 -12.40 -13.48
CA ASN A 198 -0.93 -12.75 -14.91
C ASN A 198 -1.74 -11.77 -15.78
N GLN A 199 -1.45 -10.48 -15.69
CA GLN A 199 -2.00 -9.47 -16.61
C GLN A 199 -1.05 -9.16 -17.75
N CYS A 200 -1.61 -8.79 -18.90
CA CYS A 200 -0.83 -8.23 -19.98
C CYS A 200 -0.11 -6.95 -19.54
N LEU A 201 1.08 -6.72 -20.08
CA LEU A 201 1.94 -5.61 -19.70
C LEU A 201 2.68 -5.03 -20.91
N TRP A 202 3.06 -3.77 -20.80
CA TRP A 202 4.06 -3.16 -21.67
C TRP A 202 5.46 -3.38 -21.10
N THR A 203 6.40 -3.80 -21.94
CA THR A 203 7.80 -4.02 -21.52
C THR A 203 8.53 -2.71 -21.24
N THR A 204 9.73 -2.81 -20.66
CA THR A 204 10.69 -1.70 -20.65
C THR A 204 11.17 -1.42 -22.08
N CYS A 205 11.55 -0.17 -22.37
CA CYS A 205 12.11 0.21 -23.67
C CYS A 205 13.30 -0.68 -24.06
N GLY A 206 13.23 -1.30 -25.24
CA GLY A 206 14.29 -2.16 -25.77
C GLY A 206 14.25 -3.62 -25.28
N GLU A 207 13.34 -3.96 -24.37
CA GLU A 207 13.21 -5.31 -23.82
C GLU A 207 12.15 -6.14 -24.56
N GLY A 208 12.42 -7.44 -24.67
CA GLY A 208 11.46 -8.44 -25.14
C GLY A 208 10.46 -8.83 -24.04
N CYS A 209 9.49 -9.69 -24.39
CA CYS A 209 8.55 -10.21 -23.39
C CYS A 209 9.28 -11.02 -22.31
N PRO A 210 8.93 -10.86 -21.03
CA PRO A 210 9.51 -11.64 -19.96
C PRO A 210 9.15 -13.13 -20.08
N SER A 211 9.89 -13.99 -19.37
CA SER A 211 9.60 -15.42 -19.35
C SER A 211 8.15 -15.69 -18.92
N GLY A 212 7.45 -16.57 -19.65
CA GLY A 212 6.03 -16.86 -19.44
C GLY A 212 5.08 -15.87 -20.11
N TYR A 213 5.57 -14.95 -20.95
CA TYR A 213 4.76 -14.00 -21.71
C TYR A 213 5.05 -14.10 -23.21
N ASN A 214 3.98 -14.01 -23.99
CA ASN A 214 4.05 -13.94 -25.44
C ASN A 214 3.82 -12.50 -25.91
N PRO A 215 4.47 -12.09 -27.01
CA PRO A 215 4.15 -10.82 -27.63
C PRO A 215 2.79 -10.84 -28.29
N VAL A 216 2.09 -9.71 -28.17
CA VAL A 216 0.79 -9.55 -28.81
C VAL A 216 0.96 -8.92 -30.19
N PRO A 217 0.59 -9.62 -31.28
CA PRO A 217 0.62 -9.03 -32.61
C PRO A 217 -0.52 -8.01 -32.78
N ARG A 218 -0.24 -6.95 -33.53
CA ARG A 218 -1.25 -5.95 -33.91
C ARG A 218 -2.08 -6.45 -35.08
N SER A 219 -3.40 -6.28 -35.02
CA SER A 219 -4.34 -6.74 -36.05
C SER A 219 -4.96 -5.63 -36.89
N ASP A 220 -4.58 -4.36 -36.67
CA ASP A 220 -5.07 -3.25 -37.50
C ASP A 220 -4.56 -3.34 -38.95
N ARG A 221 -5.26 -2.64 -39.85
CA ARG A 221 -4.96 -2.61 -41.30
C ARG A 221 -3.58 -2.08 -41.65
N ASP A 222 -2.95 -1.34 -40.74
CA ASP A 222 -1.67 -0.67 -40.96
C ASP A 222 -0.48 -1.58 -40.57
N ALA A 223 -0.77 -2.76 -40.02
CA ALA A 223 0.20 -3.83 -39.79
C ALA A 223 0.82 -4.32 -41.12
N LYS A 224 2.15 -4.32 -41.20
CA LYS A 224 2.89 -4.80 -42.38
C LYS A 224 3.03 -6.31 -42.40
N LYS A 225 2.96 -6.96 -41.23
CA LYS A 225 3.07 -8.40 -41.05
C LYS A 225 2.11 -8.87 -39.96
N LYS A 226 1.61 -10.10 -40.09
CA LYS A 226 0.75 -10.74 -39.06
C LYS A 226 1.45 -10.93 -37.70
N THR A 227 2.77 -10.85 -37.67
CA THR A 227 3.59 -11.00 -36.46
C THR A 227 4.18 -9.66 -36.01
N GLU A 228 3.71 -8.54 -36.56
CA GLU A 228 4.14 -7.22 -36.11
C GLU A 228 3.56 -6.97 -34.72
N TRP A 229 4.41 -6.62 -33.75
CA TRP A 229 3.98 -6.48 -32.36
C TRP A 229 3.21 -5.17 -32.16
N MET A 230 2.34 -5.15 -31.16
CA MET A 230 1.90 -3.92 -30.53
C MET A 230 3.10 -3.26 -29.83
N GLN A 231 3.56 -2.12 -30.35
CA GLN A 231 4.74 -1.41 -29.85
C GLN A 231 4.48 0.08 -29.65
N ASP A 232 5.15 0.65 -28.65
CA ASP A 232 5.12 2.07 -28.31
C ASP A 232 6.56 2.59 -28.12
N GLY A 233 6.85 3.78 -28.65
CA GLY A 233 8.14 4.46 -28.51
C GLY A 233 8.14 5.65 -27.56
N THR A 234 7.01 5.92 -26.89
CA THR A 234 6.84 7.09 -26.04
C THR A 234 7.90 7.11 -24.93
N PHE A 235 8.67 8.20 -24.87
CA PHE A 235 9.83 8.41 -23.98
C PHE A 235 10.93 7.33 -24.01
N CYS A 236 10.95 6.46 -25.02
CA CYS A 236 12.07 5.55 -25.22
C CYS A 236 13.23 6.26 -25.93
N LEU A 237 14.46 6.09 -25.42
CA LEU A 237 15.65 6.75 -25.97
C LEU A 237 16.20 5.99 -27.18
N GLY A 238 16.83 6.71 -28.11
CA GLY A 238 17.56 6.09 -29.22
C GLY A 238 16.71 5.26 -30.20
N GLY A 239 15.40 5.51 -30.29
CA GLY A 239 14.50 4.76 -31.16
C GLY A 239 14.11 3.37 -30.64
N GLN A 240 14.40 3.08 -29.36
CA GLN A 240 13.90 1.88 -28.69
C GLN A 240 12.37 1.87 -28.64
N LEU A 241 11.80 0.69 -28.56
CA LEU A 241 10.37 0.46 -28.42
C LEU A 241 10.11 -0.46 -27.24
N ARG A 242 8.97 -0.27 -26.57
CA ARG A 242 8.37 -1.28 -25.69
C ARG A 242 7.34 -2.08 -26.44
N GLY A 243 7.17 -3.35 -26.08
CA GLY A 243 6.19 -4.25 -26.65
C GLY A 243 5.07 -4.57 -25.67
N PHE A 244 3.87 -4.83 -26.18
CA PHE A 244 2.77 -5.35 -25.37
C PHE A 244 2.81 -6.88 -25.33
N CYS A 245 2.77 -7.44 -24.14
CA CYS A 245 2.96 -8.85 -23.88
C CYS A 245 1.85 -9.38 -22.97
N CYS A 246 1.36 -10.59 -23.24
CA CYS A 246 0.35 -11.26 -22.42
C CYS A 246 0.84 -12.63 -21.93
N PRO A 247 0.33 -13.15 -20.80
CA PRO A 247 0.74 -14.45 -20.28
C PRO A 247 0.55 -15.56 -21.31
N SER A 248 1.56 -16.41 -21.49
CA SER A 248 1.56 -17.45 -22.53
C SER A 248 0.63 -18.62 -22.23
N ASN A 249 0.18 -18.75 -20.98
CA ASN A 249 -0.73 -19.79 -20.51
C ASN A 249 -2.21 -19.38 -20.55
N GLN A 250 -2.54 -18.22 -21.15
CA GLN A 250 -3.91 -17.71 -21.28
C GLN A 250 -4.27 -17.45 -22.75
N GLU A 251 -5.59 -17.34 -23.00
CA GLU A 251 -6.13 -16.88 -24.27
C GLU A 251 -5.55 -15.50 -24.61
N GLN A 252 -5.03 -15.34 -25.83
CA GLN A 252 -4.40 -14.09 -26.25
C GLN A 252 -5.47 -13.11 -26.74
N PRO A 253 -5.43 -11.83 -26.30
CA PRO A 253 -6.32 -10.83 -26.85
C PRO A 253 -5.96 -10.51 -28.30
N VAL A 254 -6.98 -10.19 -29.10
CA VAL A 254 -6.79 -9.53 -30.39
C VAL A 254 -6.69 -8.04 -30.11
N CYS A 255 -5.55 -7.45 -30.48
CA CYS A 255 -5.28 -6.04 -30.21
C CYS A 255 -4.94 -5.27 -31.47
N ASP A 256 -5.41 -4.03 -31.55
CA ASP A 256 -5.22 -3.17 -32.71
C ASP A 256 -5.00 -1.71 -32.32
N TRP A 257 -4.29 -0.97 -33.18
CA TRP A 257 -4.24 0.49 -33.06
C TRP A 257 -5.45 1.12 -33.75
N GLN A 258 -6.31 1.75 -32.97
CA GLN A 258 -7.53 2.37 -33.45
C GLN A 258 -7.39 3.89 -33.62
N ASP A 259 -8.19 4.41 -34.55
CA ASP A 259 -8.23 5.82 -34.95
C ASP A 259 -6.93 6.35 -35.58
N PHE A 260 -6.09 5.45 -36.10
CA PHE A 260 -5.02 5.80 -37.03
C PHE A 260 -5.58 6.11 -38.42
N ASN A 261 -5.43 7.37 -38.84
CA ASN A 261 -5.98 7.84 -40.10
C ASN A 261 -4.89 8.56 -40.92
N ASN A 262 -3.90 7.78 -41.38
CA ASN A 262 -2.74 8.28 -42.10
C ASN A 262 -2.04 9.43 -41.33
N GLY A 263 -1.88 9.25 -40.01
CA GLY A 263 -1.32 10.24 -39.10
C GLY A 263 -2.27 11.36 -38.65
N LYS A 264 -3.52 11.44 -39.14
CA LYS A 264 -4.54 12.41 -38.68
C LYS A 264 -5.48 11.79 -37.65
N CYS A 265 -4.96 11.48 -36.47
CA CYS A 265 -5.64 10.66 -35.47
C CYS A 265 -6.85 11.36 -34.81
N CYS A 266 -7.60 10.67 -33.94
CA CYS A 266 -8.72 11.26 -33.19
C CYS A 266 -9.84 11.82 -34.09
N LYS A 267 -10.08 11.20 -35.26
CA LYS A 267 -11.07 11.67 -36.24
C LYS A 267 -12.31 10.79 -36.33
N LYS A 268 -12.14 9.49 -36.21
CA LYS A 268 -13.19 8.51 -36.45
C LYS A 268 -13.95 8.17 -35.17
N HIS A 269 -13.23 7.98 -34.07
CA HIS A 269 -13.79 7.56 -32.79
C HIS A 269 -13.39 8.50 -31.64
N GLY A 270 -12.67 9.58 -31.93
CA GLY A 270 -12.15 10.49 -30.91
C GLY A 270 -11.08 9.83 -30.04
N SER A 271 -10.39 8.83 -30.61
CA SER A 271 -9.42 7.98 -29.92
C SER A 271 -10.02 7.25 -28.72
N LEU A 272 -11.15 6.61 -28.96
CA LEU A 272 -11.79 5.69 -28.03
C LEU A 272 -11.79 4.29 -28.63
N CYS A 273 -11.64 3.30 -27.77
CA CYS A 273 -11.80 1.91 -28.16
C CYS A 273 -13.24 1.60 -28.54
N THR A 274 -13.41 0.81 -29.60
CA THR A 274 -14.72 0.31 -30.01
C THR A 274 -15.35 -0.61 -28.96
N GLU A 275 -16.67 -0.75 -29.00
CA GLU A 275 -17.41 -1.66 -28.13
C GLU A 275 -16.83 -3.08 -28.15
N GLY A 276 -16.75 -3.73 -26.99
CA GLY A 276 -16.15 -5.06 -26.83
C GLY A 276 -14.61 -5.07 -26.74
N THR A 277 -13.97 -3.89 -26.74
CA THR A 277 -12.52 -3.76 -26.54
C THR A 277 -12.20 -2.77 -25.42
N ILE A 278 -10.99 -2.89 -24.88
CA ILE A 278 -10.50 -2.10 -23.75
C ILE A 278 -9.21 -1.39 -24.12
N GLU A 279 -9.04 -0.15 -23.65
CA GLU A 279 -7.82 0.61 -23.89
C GLU A 279 -6.68 0.05 -23.04
N VAL A 280 -5.66 -0.50 -23.70
CA VAL A 280 -4.44 -0.97 -23.04
C VAL A 280 -3.27 0.00 -23.21
N GLY A 281 -3.43 1.04 -24.03
CA GLY A 281 -2.42 2.05 -24.24
C GLY A 281 -2.83 3.12 -25.25
N SER A 282 -2.01 4.15 -25.39
CA SER A 282 -2.16 5.20 -26.40
C SER A 282 -0.80 5.67 -26.91
N TYR A 283 -0.75 6.10 -28.17
CA TYR A 283 0.50 6.50 -28.81
C TYR A 283 0.32 7.74 -29.68
N LYS A 284 1.09 8.79 -29.34
CA LYS A 284 1.11 10.05 -30.09
C LYS A 284 2.10 10.04 -31.27
N GLY A 285 3.18 9.26 -31.18
CA GLY A 285 4.29 9.34 -32.14
C GLY A 285 3.93 8.96 -33.57
N ALA A 286 2.85 8.20 -33.77
CA ALA A 286 2.32 7.89 -35.10
C ALA A 286 1.49 9.03 -35.72
N CYS A 287 1.06 10.02 -34.93
CA CYS A 287 0.07 11.03 -35.31
C CYS A 287 0.74 12.38 -35.62
N SER A 288 0.67 12.82 -36.87
CA SER A 288 1.26 14.08 -37.33
C SER A 288 0.50 15.32 -36.86
N ASP A 289 -0.77 15.18 -36.46
CA ASP A 289 -1.61 16.25 -35.93
C ASP A 289 -1.48 16.44 -34.40
N LYS A 290 -0.46 15.84 -33.78
CA LYS A 290 -0.17 15.88 -32.33
C LYS A 290 -1.28 15.28 -31.45
N LYS A 291 -2.21 14.56 -32.07
CA LYS A 291 -3.26 13.78 -31.39
C LYS A 291 -2.73 12.38 -31.06
N LEU A 292 -3.57 11.49 -30.56
CA LEU A 292 -3.20 10.12 -30.20
C LEU A 292 -4.06 9.10 -30.94
N GLN A 293 -3.50 7.94 -31.21
CA GLN A 293 -4.25 6.70 -31.47
C GLN A 293 -4.28 5.88 -30.18
N VAL A 294 -5.25 4.99 -30.05
CA VAL A 294 -5.39 4.10 -28.88
C VAL A 294 -5.12 2.65 -29.26
N ALA A 295 -4.45 1.93 -28.39
CA ALA A 295 -4.27 0.48 -28.45
C ALA A 295 -5.44 -0.18 -27.74
N CYS A 296 -6.24 -0.92 -28.49
CA CYS A 296 -7.46 -1.54 -27.99
C CYS A 296 -7.33 -3.05 -28.08
N CYS A 297 -7.78 -3.77 -27.06
CA CYS A 297 -7.73 -5.23 -26.99
C CYS A 297 -9.10 -5.82 -26.71
N THR A 298 -9.43 -6.94 -27.33
CA THR A 298 -10.67 -7.68 -27.04
C THR A 298 -10.70 -8.15 -25.59
N THR A 299 -11.82 -7.94 -24.90
CA THR A 299 -12.03 -8.45 -23.52
C THR A 299 -12.60 -9.86 -23.50
N ASN A 300 -13.11 -10.35 -24.62
CA ASN A 300 -13.70 -11.67 -24.76
C ASN A 300 -13.29 -12.27 -26.11
N SER A 301 -13.04 -13.58 -26.12
CA SER A 301 -13.11 -14.40 -27.33
C SER A 301 -14.56 -14.85 -27.56
N ALA A 302 -14.81 -15.64 -28.62
CA ALA A 302 -16.16 -16.11 -28.95
C ALA A 302 -16.87 -16.85 -27.79
N THR A 303 -16.13 -17.38 -26.80
CA THR A 303 -16.68 -18.16 -25.69
C THR A 303 -16.01 -17.92 -24.33
N VAL A 304 -14.93 -17.15 -24.24
CA VAL A 304 -14.11 -17.02 -23.01
C VAL A 304 -13.77 -15.55 -22.74
N SER A 305 -13.90 -15.11 -21.48
CA SER A 305 -13.40 -13.80 -21.04
C SER A 305 -11.88 -13.80 -20.94
N ILE A 306 -11.23 -12.75 -21.45
CA ILE A 306 -9.77 -12.62 -21.46
C ILE A 306 -9.33 -11.84 -20.22
N GLU A 307 -9.15 -12.55 -19.12
CA GLU A 307 -8.88 -11.96 -17.80
C GLU A 307 -7.61 -11.12 -17.74
N SER A 308 -6.60 -11.45 -18.55
CA SER A 308 -5.31 -10.74 -18.56
C SER A 308 -5.39 -9.27 -18.98
N VAL A 309 -6.47 -8.83 -19.63
CA VAL A 309 -6.68 -7.43 -20.01
C VAL A 309 -7.74 -6.70 -19.16
N LEU A 310 -8.49 -7.42 -18.31
CA LEU A 310 -9.63 -6.83 -17.60
C LEU A 310 -9.23 -5.72 -16.63
N GLY A 311 -8.05 -5.79 -16.01
CA GLY A 311 -7.62 -4.73 -15.08
C GLY A 311 -7.26 -3.41 -15.76
N TYR A 312 -7.12 -3.38 -17.09
CA TYR A 312 -7.06 -2.09 -17.81
C TYR A 312 -8.41 -1.35 -17.78
N GLY A 313 -9.51 -2.05 -17.44
CA GLY A 313 -10.86 -1.50 -17.29
C GLY A 313 -11.19 -0.99 -15.89
N ASP A 314 -10.33 -1.29 -14.92
CA ASP A 314 -10.45 -0.75 -13.56
C ASP A 314 -10.12 0.75 -13.51
N CYS A 315 -9.55 1.29 -14.59
CA CYS A 315 -9.24 2.70 -14.76
C CYS A 315 -9.83 3.19 -16.08
N GLU A 316 -10.29 4.45 -16.09
CA GLU A 316 -10.68 5.13 -17.31
C GLU A 316 -9.77 6.34 -17.55
N TRP A 317 -9.38 6.55 -18.81
CA TRP A 317 -8.74 7.79 -19.22
C TRP A 317 -9.75 8.95 -19.28
N GLU A 318 -9.64 9.82 -18.28
CA GLU A 318 -10.42 11.04 -18.14
C GLU A 318 -9.70 12.23 -18.77
N GLY A 319 -10.44 13.00 -19.57
CA GLY A 319 -9.87 13.95 -20.54
C GLY A 319 -10.42 13.69 -21.94
N ARG A 320 -11.75 13.58 -22.03
CA ARG A 320 -12.43 13.26 -23.29
C ARG A 320 -12.51 14.50 -24.20
N PRO A 321 -12.36 14.33 -25.52
CA PRO A 321 -12.64 15.36 -26.52
C PRO A 321 -14.03 15.98 -26.28
N PRO A 322 -14.16 17.30 -26.50
CA PRO A 322 -14.99 17.63 -27.67
C PRO A 322 -14.37 18.67 -28.61
N LYS A 323 -13.14 19.16 -28.35
CA LYS A 323 -12.48 20.12 -29.27
C LYS A 323 -11.02 19.82 -29.64
N ASP A 324 -10.13 19.48 -28.70
CA ASP A 324 -8.70 19.48 -29.01
C ASP A 324 -7.93 18.35 -28.33
N CYS A 325 -7.75 17.25 -29.06
CA CYS A 325 -6.69 16.29 -28.78
C CYS A 325 -5.33 17.02 -28.67
N GLY A 326 -4.86 17.24 -27.44
CA GLY A 326 -3.45 17.39 -27.09
C GLY A 326 -2.85 18.79 -26.84
N LEU A 327 -3.62 19.87 -26.60
CA LEU A 327 -3.01 21.22 -26.35
C LEU A 327 -3.83 22.17 -25.43
N ASN A 328 -4.53 21.70 -24.39
CA ASN A 328 -5.09 22.62 -23.39
C ASN A 328 -4.46 22.42 -22.01
N ASN A 329 -3.71 23.43 -21.56
CA ASN A 329 -3.06 23.53 -20.25
C ASN A 329 -4.04 23.62 -19.05
N GLY A 330 -5.34 23.43 -19.27
CA GLY A 330 -6.35 23.37 -18.22
C GLY A 330 -6.75 21.93 -18.00
N TYR A 331 -6.24 21.29 -16.95
CA TYR A 331 -6.62 19.94 -16.55
C TYR A 331 -8.12 19.89 -16.24
N PRO A 332 -8.97 19.24 -17.07
CA PRO A 332 -10.36 19.03 -16.66
C PRO A 332 -10.36 18.09 -15.44
N VAL A 333 -11.15 18.45 -14.43
CA VAL A 333 -11.43 17.56 -13.28
C VAL A 333 -12.11 16.31 -13.82
N CYS A 334 -11.67 15.13 -13.39
CA CYS A 334 -12.30 13.87 -13.74
C CYS A 334 -13.81 13.96 -13.43
N LYS A 335 -14.67 13.62 -14.39
CA LYS A 335 -16.10 13.41 -14.17
C LYS A 335 -16.28 12.11 -13.40
N THR A 336 -16.06 12.19 -12.10
CA THR A 336 -16.30 11.11 -11.13
C THR A 336 -17.69 10.51 -11.35
N THR A 337 -17.75 9.34 -11.97
CA THR A 337 -18.86 8.41 -11.79
C THR A 337 -18.53 7.62 -10.52
N GLY A 338 -19.52 7.29 -9.68
CA GLY A 338 -19.28 6.84 -8.29
C GLY A 338 -18.48 5.54 -8.07
N SER A 339 -17.87 4.97 -9.12
CA SER A 339 -16.90 3.88 -9.05
C SER A 339 -15.46 4.28 -9.45
N MET A 340 -15.24 5.48 -10.00
CA MET A 340 -13.94 5.99 -10.47
C MET A 340 -13.72 7.43 -9.97
N ASP A 341 -13.58 7.58 -8.65
CA ASP A 341 -13.55 8.89 -7.98
C ASP A 341 -12.15 9.54 -7.90
N TYR A 342 -11.11 8.90 -8.46
CA TYR A 342 -9.70 9.28 -8.20
C TYR A 342 -8.84 9.38 -9.47
N ARG A 343 -8.15 10.52 -9.63
CA ARG A 343 -7.13 10.71 -10.69
C ARG A 343 -5.80 10.09 -10.28
N LEU A 344 -5.48 8.92 -10.82
CA LEU A 344 -4.25 8.18 -10.51
C LEU A 344 -3.02 8.68 -11.27
N LEU A 345 -3.16 8.90 -12.59
CA LEU A 345 -2.06 9.18 -13.51
C LEU A 345 -2.43 10.34 -14.44
N ILE A 346 -1.41 10.99 -15.01
CA ILE A 346 -1.55 11.94 -16.13
C ILE A 346 -0.56 11.56 -17.23
N SER A 347 -0.87 11.90 -18.48
CA SER A 347 0.08 11.73 -19.59
C SER A 347 -0.08 12.79 -20.66
N ASP A 348 1.04 13.25 -21.22
CA ASP A 348 1.16 14.21 -22.33
C ASP A 348 1.62 13.58 -23.67
N GLY A 349 2.11 12.34 -23.61
CA GLY A 349 2.69 11.58 -24.73
C GLY A 349 1.94 10.30 -25.11
N GLY A 350 0.95 9.88 -24.32
CA GLY A 350 0.29 8.58 -24.41
C GLY A 350 0.74 7.64 -23.29
N SER A 351 0.12 6.47 -23.16
CA SER A 351 0.25 5.61 -21.96
C SER A 351 1.68 5.17 -21.61
N GLY A 352 2.64 5.22 -22.55
CA GLY A 352 4.06 5.01 -22.25
C GLY A 352 4.75 6.17 -21.51
N GLY A 353 4.10 7.34 -21.43
CA GLY A 353 4.56 8.58 -20.82
C GLY A 353 3.71 9.03 -19.65
N VAL A 354 3.27 8.08 -18.84
CA VAL A 354 2.50 8.38 -17.63
C VAL A 354 3.40 8.98 -16.56
N ASN A 355 2.93 10.05 -15.96
CA ASN A 355 3.44 10.58 -14.71
C ASN A 355 2.38 10.29 -13.65
N CYS A 356 2.80 9.78 -12.50
CA CYS A 356 1.91 9.71 -11.35
C CYS A 356 1.42 11.12 -11.03
N ASN A 357 0.13 11.26 -10.77
CA ASN A 357 -0.42 12.54 -10.36
C ASN A 357 0.25 12.97 -9.05
N THR A 358 1.16 13.95 -9.12
CA THR A 358 1.89 14.42 -7.93
C THR A 358 1.06 15.31 -7.02
N ASP A 359 -0.10 15.77 -7.49
CA ASP A 359 -0.99 16.67 -6.75
C ASP A 359 -1.70 15.95 -5.60
N HIS A 360 -1.83 14.62 -5.68
CA HIS A 360 -2.36 13.79 -4.60
C HIS A 360 -1.58 12.48 -4.50
N LYS A 361 -0.47 12.51 -3.75
CA LYS A 361 0.30 11.34 -3.36
C LYS A 361 -0.37 10.67 -2.15
N GLY A 362 -1.22 9.69 -2.39
CA GLY A 362 -1.80 8.88 -1.31
C GLY A 362 -2.60 7.69 -1.85
N PHE A 363 -2.24 6.51 -1.34
CA PHE A 363 -3.00 5.25 -1.33
C PHE A 363 -2.88 4.33 -2.56
N ARG A 364 -1.96 3.37 -2.43
CA ARG A 364 -2.33 1.94 -2.50
C ARG A 364 -2.17 1.34 -1.11
#